data_AF-A0A1I0GZK4-F1
#
_entry.id   AF-A0A1I0GZK4-F1
#
_cell.length_a   1.000
_cell.length_b   1.000
_cell.length_c   1.000
_cell.angle_alpha   90.00
_cell.angle_beta   90.00
_cell.angle_gamma   90.00
#
_symmetry.space_group_name_H-M   'P 1'
#
loop_
_entity.id
_entity.type
_entity.pdbx_description
1 polymer ?
#
loop_
_entity_poly.entity_id
_entity_poly.type
_entity_poly.pdbx_seq_one_letter_code
_entity_poly.pdbx_strand_id
1 'polypeptide(L)'
;MNYENVLLIGGPKDGERVSVEAGIPHLRFVQMQPPPVSYRDNANPDQDQTIDEVIYRRHPVQSAHGLKTAVFVFGDIDPLAALIDGYRPAAGREVA
;
A
#
# COMPACT_ATOMS: atom_id res chain seq x y z
N MET A 1 -7.92 15.39 16.57
CA MET A 1 -7.24 14.82 15.38
C MET A 1 -8.30 14.14 14.54
N ASN A 2 -8.40 14.48 13.26
CA ASN A 2 -9.42 13.92 12.36
C ASN A 2 -8.78 12.80 11.54
N TYR A 3 -9.24 11.56 11.72
CA TYR A 3 -8.71 10.40 11.02
C TYR A 3 -9.71 9.90 9.98
N GLU A 4 -9.22 9.53 8.81
CA GLU A 4 -9.99 8.87 7.75
C GLU A 4 -9.52 7.41 7.59
N ASN A 5 -10.46 6.48 7.41
CA ASN A 5 -10.15 5.09 7.08
C ASN A 5 -10.06 4.96 5.56
N VAL A 6 -8.87 4.64 5.06
CA VAL A 6 -8.58 4.63 3.63
C VAL A 6 -8.16 3.24 3.17
N LEU A 7 -8.48 2.93 1.92
CA LEU A 7 -8.12 1.67 1.27
C LEU A 7 -6.82 1.86 0.49
N LEU A 8 -5.86 0.96 0.69
CA LEU A 8 -4.66 0.86 -0.14
C LEU A 8 -4.96 0.01 -1.38
N ILE A 9 -4.64 0.52 -2.55
CA ILE A 9 -4.85 -0.12 -3.85
C ILE A 9 -3.48 -0.30 -4.53
N GLY A 10 -3.18 -1.53 -4.92
CA GLY A 10 -1.90 -1.93 -5.49
C GLY A 10 -0.78 -2.08 -4.47
N GLY A 11 0.40 -2.41 -5.00
CA GLY A 11 1.62 -2.52 -4.19
C GLY A 11 1.59 -3.66 -3.17
N PRO A 12 2.56 -3.69 -2.25
CA PRO A 12 2.72 -4.78 -1.29
C PRO A 12 1.66 -4.81 -0.18
N LYS A 13 0.86 -3.75 -0.03
CA LYS A 13 -0.23 -3.65 0.96
C LYS A 13 -1.60 -3.52 0.31
N ASP A 14 -1.72 -4.02 -0.92
CA ASP A 14 -2.98 -4.07 -1.67
C ASP A 14 -4.13 -4.63 -0.79
N GLY A 15 -5.20 -3.87 -0.68
CA GLY A 15 -6.39 -4.26 0.06
C GLY A 15 -6.41 -3.91 1.54
N GLU A 16 -5.29 -3.47 2.10
CA GLU A 16 -5.20 -3.08 3.50
C GLU A 16 -6.00 -1.79 3.75
N ARG A 17 -6.72 -1.74 4.88
CA ARG A 17 -7.37 -0.52 5.36
C ARG A 17 -6.53 0.09 6.46
N VAL A 18 -6.17 1.36 6.31
CA VAL A 18 -5.37 2.10 7.28
C VAL A 18 -6.10 3.35 7.74
N SER A 19 -5.97 3.68 9.02
CA SER A 19 -6.46 4.94 9.58
C SER A 19 -5.35 5.99 9.46
N VAL A 20 -5.64 7.08 8.77
CA VAL A 20 -4.65 8.12 8.46
C VAL A 20 -5.18 9.49 8.81
N GLU A 21 -4.29 10.44 9.07
CA GLU A 21 -4.72 11.82 9.29
C GLU A 21 -5.42 12.36 8.02
N ALA A 22 -6.56 12.99 8.23
CA ALA A 22 -7.38 13.46 7.12
C ALA A 22 -6.63 14.52 6.32
N GLY A 23 -6.56 14.35 5.00
CA GLY A 23 -5.93 15.34 4.13
C GLY A 23 -4.51 15.02 3.65
N ILE A 24 -3.84 13.99 4.16
CA ILE A 24 -2.45 13.71 3.80
C ILE A 24 -2.31 13.37 2.30
N PRO A 25 -1.33 13.92 1.57
CA PRO A 25 -1.24 13.71 0.12
C PRO A 25 -0.66 12.34 -0.28
N HIS A 26 0.15 11.73 0.58
CA HIS A 26 0.79 10.44 0.32
C HIS A 26 1.08 9.69 1.62
N LEU A 27 1.14 8.37 1.52
CA LEU A 27 1.58 7.46 2.57
C LEU A 27 2.91 6.85 2.17
N ARG A 28 3.83 6.76 3.13
CA ARG A 28 5.13 6.11 2.95
C ARG A 28 5.20 4.92 3.89
N PHE A 29 5.48 3.75 3.34
CA PHE A 29 5.79 2.56 4.12
C PHE A 29 7.23 2.18 3.86
N VAL A 30 7.97 2.00 4.95
CA VAL A 30 9.33 1.47 4.90
C VAL A 30 9.22 -0.04 4.88
N GLN A 31 9.73 -0.67 3.82
CA GLN A 31 9.82 -2.11 3.74
C GLN A 31 11.30 -2.50 3.86
N MET A 32 11.64 -3.18 4.96
CA MET A 32 12.96 -3.76 5.13
C MET A 32 12.97 -5.08 4.35
N GLN A 33 13.73 -5.15 3.24
CA GLN A 33 14.01 -6.44 2.63
C GLN A 33 15.13 -7.12 3.41
N PRO A 34 14.97 -8.37 3.88
CA PRO A 34 16.09 -9.10 4.42
C PRO A 34 17.14 -9.27 3.31
N PRO A 35 18.43 -9.14 3.64
CA PRO A 35 19.47 -9.29 2.65
C PRO A 35 19.37 -10.67 1.98
N PRO A 36 19.65 -10.77 0.67
CA PRO A 36 19.59 -12.05 -0.03
C PRO A 36 20.55 -13.03 0.64
N VAL A 37 20.03 -14.16 1.12
CA VAL A 37 20.82 -15.26 1.67
C VAL A 37 21.72 -15.81 0.57
N SER A 38 22.97 -15.36 0.55
CA SER A 38 23.99 -15.87 -0.34
C SER A 38 24.59 -17.14 0.29
N TYR A 39 24.29 -18.30 -0.26
CA TYR A 39 25.02 -19.53 0.04
C TYR A 39 26.41 -19.44 -0.61
N ARG A 40 27.34 -18.77 0.06
CA ARG A 40 28.76 -18.88 -0.26
C ARG A 40 29.57 -18.63 1.00
N ASP A 41 30.27 -19.66 1.45
CA ASP A 41 31.40 -19.56 2.38
C ASP A 41 32.20 -18.28 2.08
N ASN A 42 32.27 -17.41 3.09
CA ASN A 42 32.93 -16.09 3.19
C ASN A 42 31.93 -14.96 3.52
N ALA A 43 31.39 -15.02 4.74
CA ALA A 43 30.57 -13.94 5.31
C ALA A 43 31.42 -12.70 5.60
N ASN A 44 31.32 -11.69 4.73
CA ASN A 44 31.58 -10.30 5.11
C ASN A 44 30.25 -9.75 5.67
N PRO A 45 30.17 -9.26 6.92
CA PRO A 45 28.90 -8.87 7.56
C PRO A 45 28.34 -7.51 7.11
N ASP A 46 28.90 -6.89 6.07
CA ASP A 46 28.42 -5.64 5.50
C ASP A 46 27.30 -5.93 4.48
N GLN A 47 26.21 -6.54 4.96
CA GLN A 47 25.02 -6.76 4.15
C GLN A 47 24.19 -5.48 4.16
N ASP A 48 24.36 -4.71 3.09
CA ASP A 48 23.59 -3.52 2.72
C ASP A 48 22.08 -3.83 2.84
N GLN A 49 21.45 -3.33 3.90
CA GLN A 49 20.01 -3.45 4.08
C GLN A 49 19.34 -2.53 3.06
N THR A 50 18.84 -3.10 1.96
CA THR A 50 18.10 -2.32 0.97
C THR A 50 16.76 -1.91 1.57
N ILE A 51 16.60 -0.62 1.87
CA ILE A 51 15.34 -0.03 2.30
C ILE A 51 14.52 0.25 1.04
N ASP A 52 13.42 -0.47 0.84
CA ASP A 52 12.47 -0.17 -0.22
C ASP A 52 11.39 0.79 0.33
N GLU A 53 11.31 2.00 -0.23
CA GLU A 53 10.28 2.98 0.13
C GLU A 53 9.06 2.79 -0.78
N VAL A 54 7.94 2.38 -0.17
CA VAL A 54 6.68 2.18 -0.87
C VAL A 54 5.80 3.42 -0.66
N ILE A 55 5.56 4.16 -1.73
CA ILE A 55 4.76 5.40 -1.69
C ILE A 55 3.38 5.15 -2.31
N TYR A 56 2.33 5.40 -1.53
CA TYR A 56 0.96 5.46 -2.04
C TYR A 56 0.51 6.92 -2.16
N ARG A 57 -0.18 7.25 -3.25
CA ARG A 57 -0.71 8.60 -3.51
C ARG A 57 -2.19 8.66 -3.23
N ARG A 58 -2.64 9.78 -2.63
CA ARG A 58 -4.06 9.98 -2.33
C ARG A 58 -4.85 10.27 -3.60
N HIS A 59 -5.93 9.53 -3.79
CA HIS A 59 -6.96 9.77 -4.78
C HIS A 59 -8.29 10.04 -4.07
N PRO A 60 -8.82 11.27 -4.13
CA PRO A 60 -10.12 11.58 -3.55
C PRO A 60 -11.23 10.86 -4.33
N VAL A 61 -12.16 10.25 -3.59
CA VAL A 61 -13.30 9.55 -4.16
C VAL A 61 -14.57 10.14 -3.56
N GLN A 62 -15.52 10.48 -4.43
CA GLN A 62 -16.83 10.93 -4.04
C GLN A 62 -17.87 9.91 -4.48
N SER A 63 -18.59 9.34 -3.53
CA SER A 63 -19.74 8.49 -3.83
C SER A 63 -20.92 9.35 -4.31
N ALA A 64 -21.78 8.75 -5.14
CA ALA A 64 -23.05 9.34 -5.57
C ALA A 64 -23.96 9.73 -4.38
N HIS A 65 -23.82 9.08 -3.22
CA HIS A 65 -24.56 9.39 -1.99
C HIS A 65 -23.93 10.52 -1.16
N GLY A 66 -22.94 11.24 -1.70
CA GLY A 66 -22.31 12.38 -1.03
C GLY A 66 -21.21 12.01 -0.03
N LEU A 67 -20.88 10.73 0.13
CA LEU A 67 -19.73 10.30 0.94
C LEU A 67 -18.43 10.75 0.25
N LYS A 68 -17.66 11.61 0.94
CA LYS A 68 -16.31 12.01 0.53
C LYS A 68 -15.31 11.16 1.29
N THR A 69 -14.52 10.38 0.58
CA THR A 69 -13.45 9.55 1.13
C THR A 69 -12.22 9.65 0.24
N ALA A 70 -11.16 8.93 0.58
CA ALA A 70 -10.02 8.77 -0.30
C ALA A 70 -9.54 7.33 -0.33
N VAL A 71 -8.89 6.98 -1.43
CA VAL A 71 -8.11 5.75 -1.57
C VAL A 71 -6.67 6.12 -1.85
N PHE A 72 -5.75 5.23 -1.50
CA PHE A 72 -4.32 5.44 -1.67
C PHE A 72 -3.79 4.41 -2.65
N VAL A 73 -3.13 4.88 -3.71
CA VAL A 73 -2.77 4.05 -4.85
C VAL A 73 -1.26 3.96 -4.98
N PHE A 74 -0.74 2.75 -5.17
CA PHE A 74 0.65 2.51 -5.51
C PHE A 74 0.84 2.47 -7.03
N GLY A 75 1.85 3.19 -7.53
CA GLY A 75 2.17 3.22 -8.96
C GLY A 75 1.14 3.97 -9.81
N ASP A 76 0.89 3.47 -11.02
CA ASP A 76 0.04 4.09 -12.06
C ASP A 76 -1.29 3.32 -12.26
N ILE A 77 -1.86 2.81 -11.16
CA ILE A 77 -3.13 2.08 -11.19
C ILE A 77 -4.28 3.09 -11.25
N ASP A 78 -5.28 2.84 -12.09
CA ASP A 78 -6.52 3.64 -12.05
C ASP A 78 -7.40 3.17 -10.88
N PRO A 79 -7.57 3.98 -9.81
CA PRO A 79 -8.30 3.56 -8.62
C PRO A 79 -9.79 3.40 -8.88
N LEU A 80 -10.35 4.21 -9.78
CA LEU A 80 -11.78 4.22 -10.01
C LEU A 80 -12.19 2.98 -10.81
N ALA A 81 -11.43 2.63 -11.85
CA ALA A 81 -11.59 1.40 -12.60
C ALA A 81 -11.44 0.18 -11.67
N ALA A 82 -10.41 0.15 -10.82
CA ALA A 82 -10.23 -0.92 -9.84
C ALA A 82 -11.48 -1.08 -8.96
N LEU A 83 -11.98 0.01 -8.37
CA LEU A 83 -13.16 -0.01 -7.50
C LEU A 83 -14.45 -0.41 -8.25
N ILE A 84 -14.64 0.07 -9.48
CA ILE A 84 -15.83 -0.23 -10.31
C ILE A 84 -15.87 -1.70 -10.73
N ASP A 85 -14.71 -2.28 -11.07
CA ASP A 85 -14.61 -3.70 -11.46
C ASP A 85 -14.84 -4.67 -10.27
N GLY A 86 -15.22 -4.13 -9.11
CA GLY A 86 -15.44 -4.90 -7.90
C GLY A 86 -14.14 -5.29 -7.24
N TYR A 87 -13.20 -4.34 -7.15
CA TYR A 87 -11.90 -4.48 -6.48
C TYR A 87 -11.94 -5.50 -5.35
N ARG A 88 -11.37 -6.68 -5.62
CA ARG A 88 -11.14 -7.69 -4.59
C ARG A 88 -9.69 -7.55 -4.13
N PRO A 89 -9.46 -7.27 -2.85
CA PRO A 89 -8.12 -7.26 -2.32
C PRO A 89 -7.48 -8.64 -2.50
N ALA A 90 -6.22 -8.69 -2.94
CA ALA A 90 -5.50 -9.97 -3.04
C ALA A 90 -5.38 -10.69 -1.68
N ALA A 91 -5.54 -9.95 -0.58
CA ALA A 91 -5.54 -10.44 0.81
C ALA A 91 -6.81 -11.23 1.23
N GLY A 92 -7.65 -11.67 0.28
CA GLY A 92 -8.76 -12.60 0.50
C GLY A 92 -8.43 -14.06 0.21
N ARG A 93 -7.15 -14.45 0.16
CA ARG A 93 -6.76 -15.87 0.09
C ARG A 93 -6.83 -16.46 1.49
N GLU A 94 -8.05 -16.73 1.96
CA GLU A 94 -8.29 -17.75 2.96
C GLU A 94 -7.65 -19.04 2.44
N VAL A 95 -6.55 -19.43 3.07
CA VAL A 95 -5.99 -20.77 2.95
C VAL A 95 -7.00 -21.71 3.59
N ALA A 96 -7.75 -22.42 2.75
CA ALA A 96 -8.46 -23.63 3.14
C ALA A 96 -7.45 -24.76 3.44
#